data_AF-A0A2N0SL01-F1
#
_entry.id   AF-A0A2N0SL01-F1
#
_cell.length_a   1.000
_cell.length_b   1.000
_cell.length_c   1.000
_cell.angle_alpha   90.00
_cell.angle_beta   90.00
_cell.angle_gamma   90.00
#
_symmetry.space_group_name_H-M   'P 1'
#
loop_
_entity.id
_entity.type
_entity.pdbx_description
1 polymer ?
#
loop_
_entity_poly.entity_id
_entity_poly.type
_entity_poly.pdbx_seq_one_letter_code
_entity_poly.pdbx_strand_id
1 'polypeptide(L)'
;METIEPEKIVEWIPYDNLQNIKYLTKGGFSEIYTAVWDDGRYDEWDSMKQQLTRFENQNVALKRLENVESADQSWFEEANSHFTISNKHPNIVQCFGLTQDPSNGNYMLVMNIADLNLREYLQRNYNQLTWKKKIQFASQ
;
A
#
# COMPACT_ATOMS: atom_id res chain seq x y z
N MET A 1 -0.72 -17.53 2.63
CA MET A 1 0.48 -16.68 2.74
C MET A 1 0.82 -16.62 4.21
N GLU A 2 1.99 -17.12 4.60
CA GLU A 2 2.43 -17.14 6.00
C GLU A 2 3.57 -16.14 6.14
N THR A 3 3.49 -15.24 7.11
CA THR A 3 4.54 -14.28 7.46
C THR A 3 4.76 -14.34 8.96
N ILE A 4 6.01 -14.15 9.38
CA ILE A 4 6.40 -14.04 10.79
C ILE A 4 6.64 -12.59 11.21
N GLU A 5 6.66 -11.67 10.24
CA GLU A 5 6.82 -10.23 10.44
C GLU A 5 5.43 -9.60 10.62
N PRO A 6 5.13 -9.00 11.79
CA PRO A 6 3.83 -8.37 12.05
C PRO A 6 3.43 -7.34 11.00
N GLU A 7 4.36 -6.51 10.55
CA GLU A 7 4.15 -5.43 9.60
C GLU A 7 3.78 -5.89 8.18
N LYS A 8 3.96 -7.19 7.91
CA LYS A 8 3.65 -7.88 6.65
C LYS A 8 2.31 -8.63 6.67
N ILE A 9 1.62 -8.65 7.81
CA ILE A 9 0.32 -9.29 7.93
C ILE A 9 -0.67 -8.52 7.06
N VAL A 10 -1.27 -9.24 6.11
CA VAL A 10 -2.32 -8.71 5.24
C VAL A 10 -3.66 -8.85 5.95
N GLU A 11 -4.42 -7.77 6.04
CA GLU A 11 -5.70 -7.74 6.74
C GLU A 11 -6.84 -7.11 5.94
N TRP A 12 -8.07 -7.38 6.40
CA TRP A 12 -9.24 -6.60 6.00
C TRP A 12 -9.32 -5.37 6.89
N ILE A 13 -9.30 -4.20 6.27
CA ILE A 13 -9.30 -2.91 6.96
C ILE A 13 -10.69 -2.30 6.81
N PRO A 14 -11.47 -2.18 7.90
CA PRO A 14 -12.77 -1.51 7.86
C PRO A 14 -12.62 -0.10 7.29
N TYR A 15 -13.45 0.25 6.32
CA TYR A 15 -13.38 1.56 5.67
C TYR A 15 -13.55 2.70 6.68
N ASP A 16 -14.34 2.50 7.72
CA ASP A 16 -14.56 3.46 8.80
C ASP A 16 -13.30 3.76 9.63
N ASN A 17 -12.26 2.92 9.56
CA ASN A 17 -10.97 3.16 10.22
C ASN A 17 -10.04 4.04 9.35
N LEU A 18 -10.48 4.44 8.15
CA LEU A 18 -9.75 5.29 7.23
C LEU A 18 -10.36 6.70 7.23
N GLN A 19 -9.62 7.63 7.82
CA GLN A 19 -10.01 9.03 7.97
C GLN A 19 -9.39 9.91 6.89
N ASN A 20 -9.98 11.08 6.67
CA ASN A 20 -9.45 12.12 5.79
C ASN A 20 -9.13 11.63 4.36
N ILE A 21 -9.97 10.75 3.82
CA ILE A 21 -9.80 10.19 2.48
C ILE A 21 -9.86 11.32 1.44
N LYS A 22 -8.79 11.47 0.66
CA LYS A 22 -8.64 12.52 -0.37
C LYS A 22 -8.14 11.92 -1.67
N TYR A 23 -8.75 12.33 -2.78
CA TYR A 23 -8.25 11.99 -4.10
C TYR A 23 -6.84 12.58 -4.31
N LEU A 24 -5.91 11.75 -4.78
CA LEU A 24 -4.53 12.16 -5.09
C LEU A 24 -4.34 12.31 -6.60
N THR A 25 -4.62 11.25 -7.36
CA THR A 25 -4.40 11.23 -8.81
C THR A 25 -5.10 10.05 -9.47
N LYS A 26 -5.15 10.06 -10.80
CA LYS A 26 -5.60 8.96 -11.63
C LYS A 26 -4.48 8.58 -12.57
N GLY A 27 -4.00 7.35 -12.43
CA GLY A 27 -3.05 6.74 -13.35
C GLY A 27 -3.75 6.18 -14.59
N GLY A 28 -3.00 5.42 -15.39
CA GLY A 28 -3.56 4.73 -16.56
C GLY A 28 -4.56 3.60 -16.24
N PHE A 29 -4.54 3.08 -15.00
CA PHE A 29 -5.27 1.87 -14.62
C PHE A 29 -6.04 1.97 -13.29
N SER A 30 -5.86 3.04 -12.51
CA SER A 30 -6.50 3.17 -11.21
C SER A 30 -6.49 4.60 -10.70
N GLU A 31 -7.46 4.88 -9.84
CA GLU A 31 -7.54 6.09 -9.03
C GLU A 31 -6.84 5.83 -7.70
N ILE A 32 -6.00 6.78 -7.29
CA ILE A 32 -5.25 6.76 -6.04
C ILE A 32 -5.80 7.84 -5.12
N TYR A 33 -6.04 7.44 -3.88
CA TYR A 33 -6.45 8.31 -2.79
C TYR A 33 -5.42 8.21 -1.66
N THR A 34 -5.44 9.17 -0.74
CA THR A 34 -4.67 9.13 0.51
C THR A 34 -5.63 9.13 1.68
N ALA A 35 -5.27 8.45 2.77
CA ALA A 35 -6.04 8.43 4.00
C ALA A 35 -5.11 8.37 5.23
N VAL A 36 -5.68 8.67 6.39
CA VAL A 36 -5.09 8.35 7.69
C VAL A 36 -5.76 7.08 8.20
N TRP A 37 -4.98 6.05 8.49
CA TRP A 37 -5.46 4.82 9.09
C TRP A 37 -5.21 4.85 10.59
N ASP A 38 -6.28 4.97 11.37
CA ASP A 38 -6.21 5.25 12.81
C ASP A 38 -5.48 4.15 13.59
N ASP A 39 -5.77 2.88 13.26
CA ASP A 39 -5.14 1.74 13.90
C ASP A 39 -3.69 1.54 13.41
N GLY A 40 -3.42 1.81 12.13
CA GLY A 40 -2.16 1.48 11.49
C GLY A 40 -1.89 -0.04 11.39
N ARG A 41 -0.80 -0.39 10.73
CA ARG A 41 -0.35 -1.78 10.60
C ARG A 41 0.02 -2.39 11.96
N TYR A 42 0.05 -3.71 12.05
CA TYR A 42 0.70 -4.40 13.16
C TYR A 42 2.20 -4.07 13.22
N ASP A 43 2.72 -3.95 14.44
CA ASP A 43 4.10 -3.53 14.67
C ASP A 43 4.90 -4.61 15.41
N GLU A 44 4.46 -5.00 16.61
CA GLU A 44 5.19 -5.96 17.43
C GLU A 44 4.25 -6.95 18.15
N TRP A 45 4.81 -8.06 18.64
CA TRP A 45 4.11 -8.99 19.53
C TRP A 45 4.38 -8.61 20.99
N ASP A 46 3.33 -8.20 21.73
CA ASP A 46 3.40 -7.98 23.17
C ASP A 46 3.21 -9.32 23.89
N SER A 47 4.31 -9.87 24.43
CA SER A 47 4.31 -11.16 25.13
C SER A 47 3.54 -11.15 26.45
N MET A 48 3.39 -9.99 27.08
CA MET A 48 2.67 -9.84 28.36
C MET A 48 1.17 -9.81 28.14
N LYS A 49 0.72 -9.10 27.09
CA LYS A 49 -0.70 -9.02 26.72
C LYS A 49 -1.13 -10.16 25.79
N GLN A 50 -0.17 -10.93 25.26
CA GLN A 50 -0.38 -12.00 24.27
C GLN A 50 -1.17 -11.52 23.04
N GLN A 51 -0.80 -10.35 22.52
CA GLN A 51 -1.46 -9.74 21.36
C GLN A 51 -0.48 -8.93 20.52
N LEU A 52 -0.84 -8.70 19.25
CA LEU A 52 -0.10 -7.77 18.40
C LEU A 52 -0.42 -6.33 18.79
N THR A 53 0.61 -5.50 18.90
CA THR A 53 0.50 -4.05 18.97
C THR A 53 0.37 -3.48 17.56
N ARG A 54 -0.11 -2.25 17.47
CA ARG A 54 -0.26 -1.54 16.20
C ARG A 54 0.55 -0.25 16.21
N PHE A 55 0.93 0.19 15.02
CA PHE A 55 1.74 1.39 14.81
C PHE A 55 0.99 2.68 15.16
N GLU A 56 -0.36 2.67 15.07
CA GLU A 56 -1.25 3.81 15.25
C GLU A 56 -1.05 4.93 14.19
N ASN A 57 -2.12 5.63 13.83
CA ASN A 57 -2.12 6.85 13.00
C ASN A 57 -1.17 6.83 11.79
N GLN A 58 -1.40 5.91 10.86
CA GLN A 58 -0.55 5.72 9.70
C GLN A 58 -1.11 6.39 8.44
N ASN A 59 -0.31 7.23 7.77
CA ASN A 59 -0.67 7.70 6.43
C ASN A 59 -0.56 6.56 5.41
N VAL A 60 -1.61 6.37 4.61
CA VAL A 60 -1.70 5.30 3.62
C VAL A 60 -2.16 5.82 2.27
N ALA A 61 -1.79 5.10 1.22
CA ALA A 61 -2.37 5.25 -0.11
C ALA A 61 -3.47 4.19 -0.31
N LEU A 62 -4.59 4.60 -0.89
CA LEU A 62 -5.67 3.71 -1.30
C LEU A 62 -5.67 3.64 -2.82
N LYS A 63 -5.38 2.46 -3.36
CA LYS A 63 -5.46 2.20 -4.80
C LYS A 63 -6.77 1.50 -5.11
N ARG A 64 -7.66 2.16 -5.83
CA ARG A 64 -8.91 1.56 -6.28
C ARG A 64 -8.62 0.43 -7.26
N LEU A 65 -9.22 -0.73 -7.02
CA LEU A 65 -9.22 -1.84 -7.95
C LEU A 65 -10.40 -1.66 -8.90
N GLU A 66 -10.17 -1.76 -10.20
CA GLU A 66 -11.26 -1.68 -11.17
C GLU A 66 -12.14 -2.94 -11.05
N ASN A 67 -13.39 -2.76 -10.63
CA ASN A 67 -14.42 -3.77 -10.74
C ASN A 67 -14.86 -3.85 -12.20
N VAL A 68 -14.17 -4.66 -13.00
CA VAL A 68 -14.62 -4.96 -14.36
C VAL A 68 -15.86 -5.83 -14.26
N GLU A 69 -17.04 -5.27 -14.56
CA GLU A 69 -18.37 -5.94 -14.50
C GLU A 69 -18.46 -7.25 -15.31
N SER A 70 -17.43 -7.59 -16.09
CA SER A 70 -17.37 -8.79 -16.95
C SER A 70 -16.17 -9.72 -16.69
N ALA A 71 -15.38 -9.51 -15.64
CA ALA A 71 -14.22 -10.36 -15.34
C ALA A 71 -14.18 -10.73 -13.86
N ASP A 72 -14.94 -11.77 -13.49
CA ASP A 72 -15.25 -12.24 -12.13
C ASP A 72 -14.06 -12.43 -11.16
N GLN A 73 -12.80 -12.30 -11.60
CA GLN A 73 -11.60 -12.54 -10.78
C GLN A 73 -10.43 -11.55 -10.98
N SER A 74 -10.51 -10.59 -11.91
CA SER A 74 -9.33 -9.78 -12.29
C SER A 74 -8.77 -8.92 -11.14
N TRP A 75 -9.64 -8.25 -10.37
CA TRP A 75 -9.24 -7.45 -9.21
C TRP A 75 -8.65 -8.31 -8.09
N PHE A 76 -9.15 -9.54 -7.93
CA PHE A 76 -8.71 -10.46 -6.88
C PHE A 76 -7.32 -11.02 -7.19
N GLU A 77 -7.06 -11.34 -8.46
CA GLU A 77 -5.73 -11.71 -8.94
C GLU A 77 -4.72 -10.57 -8.74
N GLU A 78 -5.12 -9.33 -9.05
CA GLU A 78 -4.29 -8.15 -8.79
C GLU A 78 -3.99 -7.98 -7.30
N ALA A 79 -5.00 -8.09 -6.43
CA ALA A 79 -4.83 -8.00 -4.99
C ALA A 79 -3.88 -9.08 -4.46
N ASN A 80 -4.11 -10.35 -4.85
CA ASN A 80 -3.24 -11.47 -4.45
C ASN A 80 -1.80 -11.31 -4.93
N SER A 81 -1.61 -10.79 -6.15
CA SER A 81 -0.29 -10.48 -6.69
C SER A 81 0.42 -9.44 -5.83
N HIS A 82 -0.27 -8.34 -5.48
CA HIS A 82 0.26 -7.30 -4.61
C HIS A 82 0.66 -7.86 -3.24
N PHE A 83 -0.22 -8.61 -2.58
CA PHE A 83 0.07 -9.25 -1.29
C PHE A 83 1.28 -10.17 -1.36
N THR A 84 1.34 -11.00 -2.40
CA THR A 84 2.39 -12.00 -2.58
C THR A 84 3.76 -11.36 -2.80
N ILE A 85 3.80 -10.34 -3.65
CA ILE A 85 5.06 -9.71 -4.08
C ILE A 85 5.57 -8.77 -2.98
N SER A 86 4.72 -7.94 -2.37
CA SER A 86 5.17 -6.95 -1.38
C SER A 86 5.77 -7.60 -0.13
N ASN A 87 5.20 -8.72 0.31
CA ASN A 87 5.72 -9.45 1.47
C ASN A 87 7.01 -10.22 1.18
N LYS A 88 7.31 -10.55 -0.08
CA LYS A 88 8.54 -11.26 -0.48
C LYS A 88 9.70 -10.33 -0.78
N HIS A 89 9.42 -9.11 -1.23
CA HIS A 89 10.42 -8.20 -1.77
C HIS A 89 10.40 -6.84 -1.05
N PRO A 90 11.45 -6.48 -0.30
CA PRO A 90 11.47 -5.25 0.50
C PRO A 90 11.49 -3.96 -0.35
N ASN A 91 11.86 -4.06 -1.63
CA ASN A 91 11.87 -2.93 -2.57
C ASN A 91 10.48 -2.62 -3.16
N ILE A 92 9.49 -3.48 -2.90
CA ILE A 92 8.12 -3.31 -3.37
C ILE A 92 7.32 -2.62 -2.27
N VAL A 93 6.49 -1.64 -2.65
CA VAL A 93 5.64 -0.92 -1.71
C VAL A 93 4.76 -1.92 -0.95
N GLN A 94 4.86 -1.89 0.38
CA GLN A 94 4.10 -2.77 1.25
C GLN A 94 2.59 -2.56 1.04
N CYS A 95 1.88 -3.65 0.78
CA CYS A 95 0.43 -3.70 0.82
C CYS A 95 0.00 -4.26 2.18
N PHE A 96 -0.81 -3.51 2.92
CA PHE A 96 -1.29 -3.90 4.25
C PHE A 96 -2.59 -4.67 4.18
N GLY A 97 -3.38 -4.50 3.12
CA GLY A 97 -4.71 -5.07 3.12
C GLY A 97 -5.64 -4.60 2.02
N LEU A 98 -6.90 -4.98 2.19
CA LEU A 98 -8.03 -4.54 1.40
C LEU A 98 -9.02 -3.77 2.27
N THR A 99 -9.70 -2.83 1.63
CA THR A 99 -10.91 -2.21 2.15
C THR A 99 -11.97 -2.19 1.04
N GLN A 100 -13.22 -1.92 1.40
CA GLN A 100 -14.29 -1.71 0.44
C GLN A 100 -15.02 -0.41 0.76
N ASP A 101 -15.17 0.41 -0.26
CA ASP A 101 -15.93 1.65 -0.17
C ASP A 101 -17.43 1.35 -0.11
N PRO A 102 -18.10 1.67 1.01
CA PRO A 102 -19.52 1.40 1.15
C PRO A 102 -20.39 2.25 0.21
N SER A 103 -19.88 3.38 -0.31
CA SER A 103 -20.65 4.29 -1.17
C SER A 103 -20.85 3.76 -2.59
N ASN A 104 -19.93 2.93 -3.06
CA ASN A 104 -19.88 2.48 -4.45
C ASN A 104 -19.50 1.00 -4.62
N GLY A 105 -19.23 0.29 -3.53
CA GLY A 105 -18.91 -1.14 -3.49
C GLY A 105 -17.52 -1.51 -4.02
N ASN A 106 -16.68 -0.54 -4.38
CA ASN A 106 -15.37 -0.83 -4.96
C ASN A 106 -14.37 -1.25 -3.89
N TYR A 107 -13.57 -2.26 -4.23
CA TYR A 107 -12.44 -2.67 -3.41
C TYR A 107 -11.24 -1.75 -3.65
N MET A 108 -10.47 -1.52 -2.60
CA MET A 108 -9.22 -0.77 -2.67
C MET A 108 -8.12 -1.48 -1.90
N LEU A 109 -6.90 -1.42 -2.43
CA LEU A 109 -5.70 -1.82 -1.71
C LEU A 109 -5.29 -0.70 -0.76
N VAL A 110 -4.99 -1.06 0.48
CA VAL A 110 -4.36 -0.16 1.46
C VAL A 110 -2.86 -0.41 1.43
N MET A 111 -2.09 0.62 1.11
CA MET A 111 -0.66 0.51 0.82
C MET A 111 0.13 1.59 1.56
N ASN A 112 1.42 1.35 1.77
CA ASN A 112 2.31 2.38 2.27
C ASN A 112 2.39 3.55 1.30
N ILE A 113 2.36 4.78 1.82
CA ILE A 113 2.47 5.98 1.00
C ILE A 113 3.94 6.23 0.64
N ALA A 114 4.21 6.53 -0.62
CA ALA A 114 5.52 7.00 -1.07
C ALA A 114 5.46 8.51 -1.31
N ASP A 115 6.41 9.25 -0.75
CA ASP A 115 6.41 10.72 -0.82
C ASP A 115 6.55 11.25 -2.26
N LEU A 116 7.32 10.56 -3.09
CA LEU A 116 7.64 10.95 -4.47
C LEU A 116 7.79 9.71 -5.36
N ASN A 117 7.32 9.80 -6.60
CA ASN A 117 7.66 8.80 -7.60
C ASN A 117 9.08 9.02 -8.15
N LEU A 118 9.71 7.94 -8.64
CA LEU A 118 11.08 7.97 -9.14
C LEU A 118 11.28 8.98 -10.27
N ARG A 119 10.30 9.14 -11.17
CA ARG A 119 10.38 10.10 -12.28
C ARG A 119 10.52 11.53 -11.77
N GLU A 120 9.67 11.94 -10.85
CA GLU A 120 9.73 13.28 -10.25
C GLU A 120 11.01 13.49 -9.46
N TYR A 121 11.43 12.50 -8.68
CA TYR A 121 12.68 12.57 -7.93
C TYR A 121 13.88 12.78 -8.86
N LEU A 122 13.97 12.00 -9.95
CA LEU A 122 15.04 12.12 -10.93
C LEU A 122 15.03 13.47 -11.65
N GLN A 123 13.85 14.00 -11.98
CA GLN A 123 13.72 15.31 -12.61
C GLN A 123 14.18 16.44 -11.69
N ARG A 124 13.80 16.42 -10.41
CA ARG A 124 14.17 17.45 -9.43
C ARG A 124 15.67 17.43 -9.09
N ASN A 125 16.29 16.24 -9.10
CA ASN A 125 17.66 16.04 -8.62
C ASN A 125 18.68 15.76 -9.72
N TYR A 126 18.32 15.90 -11.00
CA TYR A 126 19.13 15.45 -12.14
C TYR A 126 20.60 15.91 -12.07
N ASN A 127 20.83 17.19 -11.75
CA ASN A 127 22.17 17.80 -11.68
C ASN A 127 22.97 17.41 -10.43
N GLN A 128 22.33 16.85 -9.40
CA GLN A 128 22.95 16.46 -8.13
C GLN A 128 23.22 14.95 -8.05
N LEU A 129 22.71 14.17 -9.01
CA LEU A 129 22.81 12.71 -9.00
C LEU A 129 24.13 12.21 -9.60
N THR A 130 24.93 11.56 -8.76
CA THR A 130 26.14 10.85 -9.20
C THR A 130 25.80 9.59 -9.99
N TRP A 131 26.69 9.16 -10.88
CA TRP A 131 26.53 7.91 -11.62
C TRP A 131 26.36 6.69 -10.70
N LYS A 132 27.08 6.65 -9.58
CA LYS A 132 26.93 5.59 -8.56
C LYS A 132 25.48 5.49 -8.05
N LYS A 133 24.84 6.62 -7.71
CA LYS A 133 23.44 6.63 -7.26
C LYS A 133 22.48 6.19 -8.37
N LYS A 134 22.72 6.62 -9.62
CA LYS A 134 21.90 6.19 -10.77
C LYS A 134 21.96 4.67 -11.01
N ILE A 135 23.16 4.09 -10.92
CA ILE A 135 23.36 2.63 -11.03
C ILE A 135 22.65 1.91 -9.89
N GLN A 136 22.75 2.42 -8.66
CA GLN A 136 22.08 1.84 -7.50
C GLN A 136 20.55 1.84 -7.63
N PHE A 137 19.95 2.89 -8.24
CA PHE A 137 18.51 2.89 -8.52
C PHE A 137 18.13 1.86 -9.60
N ALA A 138 18.98 1.66 -10.60
CA ALA A 138 18.74 0.68 -11.66
C ALA A 138 18.97 -0.77 -11.22
N SER A 139 19.69 -1.01 -10.12
CA SER A 139 20.01 -2.33 -9.59
C SER A 139 19.09 -2.81 -8.46
N GLN A 140 18.07 -2.03 -8.12
CA GLN A 140 17.07 -2.36 -7.09
C GLN A 140 15.90 -3.18 -7.63
#